data_AF-C1CZN4-F1
#
_entry.id   AF-C1CZN4-F1
#
_cell.length_a   1.000
_cell.length_b   1.000
_cell.length_c   1.000
_cell.angle_alpha   90.00
_cell.angle_beta   90.00
_cell.angle_gamma   90.00
#
_symmetry.space_group_name_H-M   'P 1'
#
loop_
_entity.id
_entity.type
_entity.pdbx_description
1 polymer ?
#
loop_
_entity_poly.entity_id
_entity_poly.type
_entity_poly.pdbx_seq_one_letter_code
_entity_poly.pdbx_strand_id
1 'polypeptide(L)'
;MTAPIKFGRQATLRPPFYINERTFASTPLSLAEEKALAAIGADPALPETELIEAMLGVLADLLNVRAEVQGAPVTTQWLMENLTPGDLEGIVEYLRSGVGM
;
A
#
# COMPACT_ATOMS: atom_id res chain seq x y z
N MET A 1 13.05 39.64 1.49
CA MET A 1 12.02 38.94 0.69
C MET A 1 11.79 37.59 1.33
N THR A 2 10.68 37.43 2.05
CA THR A 2 10.33 36.21 2.79
C THR A 2 9.66 35.23 1.80
N ALA A 3 10.31 34.12 1.51
CA ALA A 3 9.68 33.05 0.72
C ALA A 3 8.47 32.51 1.50
N PRO A 4 7.30 32.33 0.86
CA PRO A 4 6.14 31.76 1.53
C PRO A 4 6.47 30.32 1.94
N ILE A 5 6.35 30.04 3.24
CA ILE A 5 6.40 28.67 3.77
C ILE A 5 5.22 27.92 3.16
N LYS A 6 5.51 26.97 2.26
CA LYS A 6 4.48 26.11 1.67
C LYS A 6 4.20 24.99 2.66
N PHE A 7 3.02 25.03 3.26
CA PHE A 7 2.47 23.87 3.98
C PHE A 7 1.82 22.93 2.97
N GLY A 8 2.37 21.72 2.90
CA GLY A 8 1.98 20.65 2.01
C GLY A 8 3.07 19.59 2.08
N ARG A 9 2.70 18.30 2.05
CA ARG A 9 3.69 17.21 1.95
C ARG A 9 4.55 17.54 0.73
N GLN A 10 5.80 17.96 0.90
CA GLN A 10 6.82 17.66 -0.09
C GLN A 10 6.83 16.13 -0.12
N ALA A 11 5.95 15.55 -0.94
CA ALA A 11 6.01 14.15 -1.28
C ALA A 11 7.38 14.04 -1.93
N THR A 12 8.36 13.59 -1.16
CA THR A 12 9.63 13.11 -1.70
C THR A 12 9.20 12.17 -2.82
N LEU A 13 9.38 12.61 -4.06
CA LEU A 13 8.95 11.88 -5.25
C LEU A 13 9.84 10.64 -5.29
N ARG A 14 9.35 9.58 -4.64
CA ARG A 14 10.00 8.28 -4.65
C ARG A 14 9.77 7.67 -6.03
N PRO A 15 10.79 7.03 -6.62
CA PRO A 15 10.62 6.33 -7.88
C PRO A 15 9.51 5.28 -7.70
N PRO A 16 8.67 5.04 -8.72
CA PRO A 16 7.65 4.01 -8.66
C PRO A 16 8.28 2.63 -8.43
N PHE A 17 7.50 1.72 -7.86
CA PHE A 17 7.90 0.32 -7.70
C PHE A 17 7.14 -0.58 -8.67
N TYR A 18 7.67 -1.78 -8.86
CA TYR A 18 7.16 -2.74 -9.85
C TYR A 18 6.79 -4.06 -9.19
N ILE A 19 5.63 -4.60 -9.58
CA ILE A 19 5.23 -5.98 -9.24
C ILE A 19 4.78 -6.65 -10.54
N ASN A 20 5.50 -7.69 -10.97
CA ASN A 20 5.21 -8.47 -12.18
C ASN A 20 4.74 -7.59 -13.35
N GLU A 21 5.61 -6.66 -13.73
CA GLU A 21 5.44 -5.71 -14.86
C GLU A 21 4.42 -4.58 -14.64
N ARG A 22 3.71 -4.54 -13.52
CA ARG A 22 2.83 -3.44 -13.14
C ARG A 22 3.58 -2.37 -12.35
N THR A 23 3.29 -1.10 -12.63
CA THR A 23 3.96 0.06 -12.02
C THR A 23 3.03 0.74 -11.00
N PHE A 24 3.57 1.03 -9.81
CA PHE A 24 2.82 1.59 -8.69
C PHE A 24 3.52 2.81 -8.09
N ALA A 25 2.72 3.79 -7.66
CA ALA A 25 3.20 4.97 -6.99
C ALA A 25 3.71 4.67 -5.57
N SER A 26 4.93 5.12 -5.29
CA SER A 26 5.64 4.94 -4.00
C SER A 26 5.30 6.01 -2.95
N THR A 27 4.11 6.61 -3.03
CA THR A 27 3.71 7.66 -2.08
C THR A 27 3.60 7.08 -0.65
N PRO A 28 4.05 7.77 0.40
CA PRO A 28 3.85 7.27 1.75
C PRO A 28 2.35 7.12 2.06
N LEU A 29 2.01 6.16 2.93
CA LEU A 29 0.63 5.95 3.35
C LEU A 29 0.01 7.27 3.89
N SER A 30 -1.23 7.47 3.50
CA SER A 30 -2.12 8.45 4.10
C SER A 30 -2.64 7.91 5.44
N LEU A 31 -3.10 8.83 6.29
CA LEU A 31 -3.70 8.46 7.57
C LEU A 31 -4.93 7.53 7.40
N ALA A 32 -5.65 7.66 6.28
CA ALA A 32 -6.79 6.81 5.98
C ALA A 32 -6.34 5.37 5.66
N GLU A 33 -5.31 5.20 4.83
CA GLU A 33 -4.74 3.89 4.50
C GLU A 33 -4.14 3.19 5.74
N GLU A 34 -3.42 3.93 6.60
CA GLU A 34 -2.89 3.38 7.86
C GLU A 34 -4.01 2.89 8.78
N LYS A 35 -5.10 3.67 8.90
CA LYS A 35 -6.26 3.26 9.71
C LYS A 35 -6.93 2.02 9.16
N ALA A 36 -7.05 1.90 7.83
CA ALA A 36 -7.62 0.72 7.20
C ALA A 36 -6.78 -0.53 7.49
N LEU A 37 -5.45 -0.44 7.34
CA LEU A 37 -4.53 -1.53 7.66
C LEU A 37 -4.55 -1.90 9.15
N ALA A 38 -4.57 -0.92 10.04
CA ALA A 38 -4.59 -1.15 11.48
C ALA A 38 -5.93 -1.73 11.99
N ALA A 39 -7.04 -1.42 11.32
CA ALA A 39 -8.37 -1.90 11.72
C ALA A 39 -8.56 -3.41 11.50
N ILE A 40 -7.84 -4.02 10.56
CA ILE A 40 -7.97 -5.45 10.23
C ILE A 40 -7.61 -6.34 11.42
N GLY A 41 -6.60 -5.96 12.21
CA GLY A 41 -6.18 -6.71 13.40
C GLY A 41 -6.87 -6.28 14.69
N ALA A 42 -7.86 -5.39 14.64
CA ALA A 42 -8.49 -4.83 15.83
C ALA A 42 -9.59 -5.71 16.42
N ASP A 43 -10.14 -6.66 15.64
CA ASP A 43 -11.14 -7.60 16.11
C ASP A 43 -10.48 -8.96 16.47
N PRO A 44 -10.34 -9.29 17.76
CA PRO A 44 -9.74 -10.55 18.20
C PRO A 44 -10.63 -11.77 17.97
N ALA A 45 -11.90 -11.58 17.59
CA ALA A 45 -12.83 -12.68 17.30
C ALA A 45 -12.78 -13.14 15.83
N LEU A 46 -12.09 -12.41 14.95
CA LEU A 46 -11.93 -12.79 13.56
C LEU A 46 -11.03 -14.04 13.43
N PRO A 47 -11.48 -15.07 12.69
CA PRO A 47 -10.62 -16.18 12.31
C PRO A 47 -9.39 -15.69 11.53
N GLU A 48 -8.26 -16.36 11.71
CA GLU A 48 -7.00 -16.01 11.04
C GLU A 48 -7.15 -15.94 9.51
N THR A 49 -7.93 -16.85 8.92
CA THR A 49 -8.23 -16.85 7.48
C THR A 49 -8.96 -15.59 7.04
N GLU A 50 -9.95 -15.13 7.80
CA GLU A 50 -10.71 -13.91 7.48
C GLU A 50 -9.85 -12.66 7.65
N LEU A 51 -8.93 -12.67 8.62
CA LEU A 51 -7.95 -11.60 8.83
C LEU A 51 -6.99 -11.49 7.65
N ILE A 52 -6.51 -12.62 7.12
CA ILE A 52 -5.66 -12.66 5.92
C ILE A 52 -6.42 -12.17 4.70
N GLU A 53 -7.67 -12.62 4.48
CA GLU A 53 -8.49 -12.16 3.37
C GLU A 53 -8.77 -10.65 3.43
N ALA A 54 -9.08 -10.12 4.62
CA ALA A 54 -9.28 -8.69 4.83
C ALA A 54 -8.00 -7.90 4.54
N MET A 55 -6.83 -8.39 4.98
CA MET A 55 -5.54 -7.77 4.70
C MET A 55 -5.23 -7.74 3.20
N LEU A 56 -5.44 -8.86 2.50
CA LEU A 56 -5.30 -8.93 1.05
C LEU A 56 -6.26 -7.97 0.34
N GLY A 57 -7.50 -7.84 0.83
CA GLY A 57 -8.48 -6.91 0.29
C GLY A 57 -8.02 -5.45 0.38
N VAL A 58 -7.59 -5.02 1.57
CA VAL A 58 -7.09 -3.65 1.78
C VAL A 58 -5.83 -3.38 0.96
N LEU A 59 -4.93 -4.35 0.84
CA LEU A 59 -3.74 -4.23 -0.01
C LEU A 59 -4.09 -4.12 -1.49
N ALA A 60 -5.06 -4.91 -1.97
CA ALA A 60 -5.53 -4.85 -3.35
C ALA A 60 -6.12 -3.49 -3.67
N ASP A 61 -7.00 -2.96 -2.81
CA ASP A 61 -7.59 -1.63 -2.95
C ASP A 61 -6.52 -0.54 -2.98
N LEU A 62 -5.56 -0.62 -2.06
CA LEU A 62 -4.45 0.31 -1.98
C LEU A 62 -3.59 0.30 -3.27
N LEU A 63 -3.24 -0.88 -3.77
CA LEU A 63 -2.45 -1.02 -4.99
C LEU A 63 -3.22 -0.55 -6.23
N ASN A 64 -4.54 -0.76 -6.28
CA ASN A 64 -5.37 -0.22 -7.36
C ASN A 64 -5.40 1.32 -7.36
N VAL A 65 -5.47 1.96 -6.19
CA VAL A 65 -5.39 3.43 -6.08
C VAL A 65 -4.03 3.96 -6.55
N ARG A 66 -2.97 3.16 -6.39
CA ARG A 66 -1.59 3.53 -6.69
C ARG A 66 -1.12 3.10 -8.07
N ALA A 67 -1.92 2.36 -8.82
CA ALA A 67 -1.56 1.92 -10.16
C ALA A 67 -1.41 3.14 -11.09
N GLU A 68 -0.22 3.33 -11.65
CA GLU A 68 0.06 4.48 -12.54
C GLU A 68 -0.51 4.27 -13.95
N VAL A 69 -0.64 3.00 -14.36
CA VAL A 69 -1.20 2.61 -15.65
C VAL A 69 -2.52 1.89 -15.41
N GLN A 70 -3.57 2.31 -16.11
CA GLN A 70 -4.84 1.58 -16.13
C GLN A 70 -4.62 0.22 -16.82
N GLY A 71 -4.50 -0.83 -16.00
CA GLY A 71 -4.39 -2.22 -16.42
C GLY A 71 -5.51 -3.08 -15.82
N ALA A 72 -5.32 -4.40 -15.83
CA ALA A 72 -6.22 -5.29 -15.10
C ALA A 72 -6.19 -4.96 -13.59
N PRO A 73 -7.32 -5.05 -12.88
CA PRO A 73 -7.38 -4.73 -11.46
C PRO A 73 -6.42 -5.64 -10.67
N VAL A 74 -5.86 -5.12 -9.59
CA VAL A 74 -5.19 -5.91 -8.56
C VAL A 74 -6.29 -6.53 -7.71
N THR A 75 -6.41 -7.86 -7.73
CA THR A 75 -7.37 -8.61 -6.92
C THR A 75 -6.64 -9.40 -5.84
N THR A 76 -7.34 -9.86 -4.80
CA THR A 76 -6.76 -10.75 -3.78
C THR A 76 -6.17 -12.01 -4.40
N GLN A 77 -6.85 -12.58 -5.40
CA GLN A 77 -6.34 -13.71 -6.19
C GLN A 77 -5.03 -13.36 -6.89
N TRP A 78 -4.97 -12.21 -7.57
CA TRP A 78 -3.75 -11.78 -8.24
C TRP A 78 -2.60 -11.62 -7.25
N LEU A 79 -2.85 -11.04 -6.07
CA LEU A 79 -1.84 -10.91 -5.01
C LEU A 79 -1.30 -12.28 -4.59
N MET A 80 -2.17 -13.26 -4.34
CA MET A 80 -1.75 -14.62 -3.95
C MET A 80 -0.98 -15.35 -5.06
N GLU A 81 -1.28 -15.08 -6.32
CA GLU A 81 -0.59 -15.69 -7.47
C GLU A 81 0.77 -15.04 -7.76
N ASN A 82 0.97 -13.78 -7.36
CA ASN A 82 2.09 -12.96 -7.81
C ASN A 82 3.04 -12.54 -6.68
N LEU A 83 2.63 -12.66 -5.43
CA LEU A 83 3.37 -12.21 -4.25
C LEU A 83 3.38 -13.28 -3.16
N THR A 84 4.51 -13.39 -2.48
CA THR A 84 4.60 -14.16 -1.24
C THR A 84 4.11 -13.34 -0.05
N PRO A 85 3.78 -13.97 1.09
CA PRO A 85 3.44 -13.24 2.32
C PRO A 85 4.52 -12.23 2.74
N GLY A 86 5.81 -12.57 2.58
CA GLY A 86 6.91 -11.66 2.89
C GLY A 86 6.98 -10.45 1.96
N ASP A 87 6.59 -10.59 0.69
CA ASP A 87 6.53 -9.46 -0.23
C ASP A 87 5.40 -8.48 0.16
N LEU A 88 4.25 -9.00 0.60
CA LEU A 88 3.13 -8.19 1.06
C LEU A 88 3.51 -7.36 2.28
N GLU A 89 4.16 -7.98 3.28
CA GLU A 89 4.68 -7.29 4.47
C GLU A 89 5.71 -6.23 4.07
N GLY A 90 6.66 -6.57 3.20
CA GLY A 90 7.69 -5.66 2.70
C GLY A 90 7.11 -4.44 1.97
N ILE A 91 6.05 -4.63 1.16
CA ILE A 91 5.35 -3.52 0.50
C ILE A 91 4.71 -2.59 1.54
N VAL A 92 4.01 -3.14 2.54
CA VAL A 92 3.39 -2.32 3.59
C VAL A 92 4.46 -1.52 4.36
N GLU A 93 5.57 -2.15 4.74
CA GLU A 93 6.67 -1.49 5.44
C GLU A 93 7.34 -0.41 4.58
N TYR A 94 7.57 -0.68 3.29
CA TYR A 94 8.11 0.30 2.34
C TYR A 94 7.22 1.54 2.22
N LEU A 95 5.90 1.34 2.21
CA LEU A 95 4.92 2.42 2.14
C LEU A 95 4.77 3.19 3.46
N ARG A 96 4.87 2.50 4.61
CA ARG A 96 4.87 3.10 5.96
C ARG A 96 6.11 3.94 6.24
N SER A 97 7.28 3.39 5.98
CA SER A 97 8.57 3.94 6.43
C SER A 97 8.89 5.30 5.82
N GLY A 98 8.32 5.64 4.66
CA GLY A 98 8.65 6.91 4.01
C GLY A 98 10.05 6.95 3.39
N VAL A 99 10.90 5.96 3.67
CA VAL A 99 12.33 5.92 3.40
C VAL A 99 12.59 4.74 2.48
N GLY A 100 13.12 4.99 1.28
CA GLY A 100 13.61 3.91 0.43
C GLY A 100 14.82 3.26 1.10
N MET A 101 14.86 1.92 1.11
CA MET A 101 16.11 1.20 1.39
C MET A 101 17.17 1.56 0.33
#